data_AF-A0A2A5E860-F1
#
_entry.id   AF-A0A2A5E860-F1
#
_cell.length_a   1.000
_cell.length_b   1.000
_cell.length_c   1.000
_cell.angle_alpha   90.00
_cell.angle_beta   90.00
_cell.angle_gamma   90.00
#
_symmetry.space_group_name_H-M   'P 1'
#
loop_
_entity.id
_entity.type
_entity.pdbx_description
1 polymer ?
#
loop_
_entity_poly.entity_id
_entity_poly.type
_entity_poly.pdbx_seq_one_letter_code
_entity_poly.pdbx_strand_id
1 'polypeptide(L)'
;MSEAVAKLREQAVAQLNEAGVSSINNSKLDTIVDRLKTIAGNRDAVLVSGTDPAELETVRKNFVEKHCGVSDKDKGAAAVSAVAEQMGGAGIKMKNRAAFYYLVEEKLG
;
A
#
# COMPACT_ATOMS: atom_id res chain seq x y z
N MET A 1 -7.17 12.67 -14.22
CA MET A 1 -6.12 12.56 -13.18
C MET A 1 -5.05 13.61 -13.43
N SER A 2 -4.42 14.15 -12.39
CA SER A 2 -3.17 14.91 -12.55
C SER A 2 -2.00 13.97 -12.86
N GLU A 3 -0.90 14.51 -13.39
CA GLU A 3 0.31 13.74 -13.71
C GLU A 3 0.85 12.95 -12.50
N ALA A 4 0.85 13.59 -11.32
CA ALA A 4 1.30 12.96 -10.09
C ALA A 4 0.46 11.71 -9.72
N VAL A 5 -0.86 11.78 -9.91
CA VAL A 5 -1.77 10.66 -9.61
C VAL A 5 -1.60 9.54 -10.65
N ALA A 6 -1.40 9.88 -11.92
CA ALA A 6 -1.11 8.90 -12.96
C ALA A 6 0.21 8.14 -12.66
N LYS A 7 1.26 8.86 -12.28
CA LYS A 7 2.55 8.29 -11.89
C LYS A 7 2.45 7.41 -10.64
N LEU A 8 1.69 7.86 -9.63
CA LEU A 8 1.42 7.07 -8.42
C LEU A 8 0.81 5.71 -8.78
N ARG A 9 -0.19 5.72 -9.67
CA ARG A 9 -0.86 4.51 -10.16
C ARG A 9 0.06 3.60 -10.96
N GLU A 10 0.79 4.16 -11.92
CA GLU A 10 1.72 3.41 -12.76
C GLU A 10 2.79 2.69 -11.92
N GLN A 11 3.39 3.41 -10.97
CA GLN A 11 4.35 2.83 -10.04
C GLN A 11 3.73 1.77 -9.14
N ALA A 12 2.46 1.94 -8.75
CA ALA A 12 1.76 0.92 -7.98
C ALA A 12 1.58 -0.36 -8.80
N VAL A 13 1.14 -0.26 -10.06
CA VAL A 13 1.01 -1.42 -10.97
C VAL A 13 2.35 -2.14 -11.15
N ALA A 14 3.43 -1.40 -11.38
CA ALA A 14 4.76 -1.99 -11.53
C ALA A 14 5.18 -2.79 -10.28
N GLN A 15 4.97 -2.23 -9.09
CA GLN A 15 5.32 -2.90 -7.84
C GLN A 15 4.40 -4.06 -7.48
N LEU A 16 3.13 -4.03 -7.88
CA LEU A 16 2.22 -5.17 -7.71
C LEU A 16 2.69 -6.35 -8.56
N ASN A 17 3.11 -6.10 -9.81
CA ASN A 17 3.68 -7.14 -10.67
C ASN A 17 4.99 -7.69 -10.08
N GLU A 18 5.89 -6.82 -9.62
CA GLU A 18 7.15 -7.21 -8.97
C GLU A 18 6.91 -8.03 -7.68
N ALA A 19 5.86 -7.70 -6.94
CA ALA A 19 5.41 -8.44 -5.75
C ALA A 19 4.63 -9.73 -6.07
N GLY A 20 4.50 -10.12 -7.34
CA GLY A 20 3.91 -11.38 -7.78
C GLY A 20 2.40 -11.37 -8.01
N VAL A 21 1.76 -10.20 -8.06
CA VAL A 21 0.32 -10.10 -8.36
C VAL A 21 0.11 -10.25 -9.87
N SER A 22 -0.45 -11.39 -10.29
CA SER A 22 -0.67 -11.73 -11.71
C SER A 22 -1.98 -11.17 -12.29
N SER A 23 -2.96 -10.87 -11.44
CA SER A 23 -4.24 -10.27 -11.84
C SER A 23 -4.58 -9.12 -10.91
N ILE A 24 -4.49 -7.89 -11.43
CA ILE A 24 -4.73 -6.67 -10.65
C ILE A 24 -6.19 -6.25 -10.80
N ASN A 25 -6.90 -6.16 -9.67
CA ASN A 25 -8.22 -5.55 -9.63
C ASN A 25 -8.09 -4.02 -9.78
N ASN A 26 -8.26 -3.54 -11.01
CA ASN A 26 -8.11 -2.12 -11.34
C ASN A 26 -9.08 -1.23 -10.57
N SER A 27 -10.33 -1.65 -10.34
CA SER A 27 -11.31 -0.85 -9.59
C SER A 27 -10.88 -0.61 -8.14
N LYS A 28 -10.35 -1.66 -7.49
CA LYS A 28 -9.78 -1.57 -6.13
C LYS A 28 -8.56 -0.64 -6.11
N LEU A 29 -7.64 -0.82 -7.06
CA LEU A 29 -6.46 0.03 -7.16
C LEU A 29 -6.82 1.50 -7.42
N ASP A 30 -7.76 1.77 -8.33
CA ASP A 30 -8.21 3.12 -8.66
C ASP A 30 -8.84 3.80 -7.44
N THR A 31 -9.63 3.06 -6.66
CA THR A 31 -10.21 3.55 -5.40
C THR A 31 -9.14 3.91 -4.36
N ILE A 32 -8.04 3.14 -4.27
CA ILE A 32 -6.90 3.47 -3.40
C ILE A 32 -6.18 4.72 -3.92
N VAL A 33 -5.87 4.79 -5.21
CA VAL A 33 -5.17 5.92 -5.82
C VAL A 33 -5.96 7.22 -5.68
N ASP A 34 -7.28 7.18 -5.87
CA ASP A 34 -8.15 8.35 -5.71
C ASP A 34 -8.17 8.89 -4.28
N ARG A 35 -8.03 8.01 -3.27
CA ARG A 35 -7.89 8.41 -1.86
C ARG A 35 -6.55 9.11 -1.61
N LEU A 36 -5.51 8.71 -2.32
CA LEU A 36 -4.15 9.27 -2.18
C LEU A 36 -3.89 10.47 -3.11
N LYS A 37 -4.89 10.93 -3.87
CA LYS A 37 -4.69 11.99 -4.89
C LYS A 37 -4.17 13.32 -4.32
N THR A 38 -4.52 13.66 -3.09
CA THR A 38 -4.09 14.89 -2.43
C THR A 38 -2.61 14.85 -2.02
N ILE A 39 -2.07 13.65 -1.80
CA ILE A 39 -0.68 13.45 -1.41
C ILE A 39 0.21 13.03 -2.59
N ALA A 40 -0.36 12.77 -3.77
CA ALA A 40 0.35 12.20 -4.91
C ALA A 40 1.58 13.01 -5.36
N GLY A 41 1.58 14.33 -5.15
CA GLY A 41 2.72 15.21 -5.47
C GLY A 41 3.82 15.24 -4.42
N ASN A 42 3.61 14.65 -3.24
CA ASN A 42 4.61 14.57 -2.18
C ASN A 42 5.27 13.18 -2.20
N ARG A 43 6.54 13.15 -2.60
CA ARG A 43 7.32 11.91 -2.76
C ARG A 43 7.37 11.07 -1.49
N ASP A 44 7.56 11.70 -0.33
CA ASP A 44 7.72 10.96 0.92
C ASP A 44 6.36 10.46 1.43
N ALA A 45 5.29 11.23 1.19
CA ALA A 45 3.93 10.83 1.55
C ALA A 45 3.43 9.63 0.74
N VAL A 46 3.86 9.47 -0.52
CA VAL A 46 3.47 8.32 -1.36
C VAL A 46 4.29 7.05 -1.13
N LEU A 47 5.21 7.07 -0.15
CA LEU A 47 6.04 5.92 0.19
C LEU A 47 5.70 5.37 1.57
N VAL A 48 5.99 4.08 1.76
CA VAL A 48 5.88 3.37 3.05
C VAL A 48 7.25 2.81 3.42
N SER A 49 7.74 3.17 4.59
CA SER A 49 8.95 2.59 5.17
C SER A 49 8.63 1.23 5.77
N GLY A 50 8.93 0.17 5.01
CA GLY A 50 8.60 -1.21 5.40
C GLY A 50 9.38 -1.76 6.60
N THR A 51 10.40 -1.05 7.09
CA THR A 51 11.26 -1.47 8.21
C THR A 51 11.14 -0.55 9.42
N ASP A 52 10.31 0.49 9.33
CA ASP A 52 10.06 1.42 10.43
C ASP A 52 8.78 1.00 11.17
N PRO A 53 8.89 0.50 12.42
CA PRO A 53 7.72 0.08 13.20
C PRO A 53 6.69 1.19 13.41
N ALA A 54 7.10 2.45 13.49
CA ALA A 54 6.18 3.58 13.68
C ALA A 54 5.36 3.84 12.42
N GLU A 55 5.97 3.72 11.23
CA GLU A 55 5.26 3.81 9.96
C GLU A 55 4.28 2.65 9.79
N LEU A 56 4.70 1.41 10.07
CA LEU A 56 3.83 0.23 9.99
C LEU A 56 2.64 0.34 10.95
N GLU A 57 2.86 0.82 12.17
CA GLU A 57 1.78 1.06 13.15
C GLU A 57 0.83 2.17 12.69
N THR A 58 1.35 3.20 12.00
CA THR A 58 0.54 4.26 11.40
C THR A 58 -0.35 3.73 10.27
N VAL A 59 0.18 2.85 9.41
CA VAL A 59 -0.61 2.16 8.37
C VAL A 59 -1.68 1.27 9.02
N ARG A 60 -1.31 0.48 10.03
CA ARG A 60 -2.23 -0.38 10.77
C ARG A 60 -3.37 0.42 11.41
N LYS A 61 -3.09 1.57 12.03
CA LYS A 61 -4.11 2.43 12.65
C LYS A 61 -4.97 3.18 11.64
N ASN A 62 -4.35 3.82 10.66
CA ASN A 62 -5.08 4.77 9.81
C ASN A 62 -5.67 4.11 8.58
N PHE A 63 -5.05 3.06 8.06
CA PHE A 63 -5.56 2.32 6.91
C PHE A 63 -6.31 1.06 7.33
N VAL A 64 -5.66 0.14 8.04
CA VAL A 64 -6.27 -1.16 8.36
C VAL A 64 -7.49 -1.02 9.29
N GLU A 65 -7.34 -0.32 10.41
CA GLU A 65 -8.42 -0.17 11.38
C GLU A 65 -9.54 0.74 10.84
N LYS A 66 -9.21 1.95 10.37
CA LYS A 66 -10.22 2.94 9.95
C LYS A 66 -10.80 2.73 8.56
N HIS A 67 -10.00 2.25 7.60
CA HIS A 67 -10.44 2.13 6.21
C HIS A 67 -10.81 0.70 5.83
N CYS A 68 -10.05 -0.31 6.28
CA CYS A 68 -10.40 -1.71 6.05
C CYS A 68 -11.38 -2.25 7.10
N GLY A 69 -11.62 -1.51 8.20
CA GLY A 69 -12.58 -1.90 9.25
C GLY A 69 -12.10 -3.06 10.13
N VAL A 70 -10.80 -3.35 10.16
CA VAL A 70 -10.24 -4.46 10.94
C VAL A 70 -9.76 -3.95 12.29
N SER A 71 -10.60 -4.12 13.32
CA SER A 71 -10.31 -3.70 14.70
C SER A 71 -9.38 -4.66 15.46
N ASP A 72 -9.20 -5.89 14.97
CA ASP A 72 -8.22 -6.83 15.50
C ASP A 72 -6.80 -6.33 15.21
N LYS A 73 -6.12 -5.85 16.26
CA LYS A 73 -4.79 -5.25 16.16
C LYS A 73 -3.75 -6.27 15.67
N ASP A 74 -3.82 -7.51 16.14
CA ASP A 74 -2.81 -8.52 15.82
C ASP A 74 -2.98 -8.99 14.37
N LYS A 75 -4.23 -9.19 13.93
CA LYS A 75 -4.52 -9.46 12.51
C LYS A 75 -4.02 -8.33 11.62
N GLY A 76 -4.29 -7.07 12.00
CA GLY A 76 -3.87 -5.91 11.22
C GLY A 76 -2.35 -5.75 11.16
N ALA A 77 -1.67 -5.91 12.30
CA ALA A 77 -0.21 -5.85 12.37
C ALA A 77 0.45 -6.98 11.56
N ALA A 78 -0.07 -8.20 11.66
CA ALA A 78 0.43 -9.34 10.88
C ALA A 78 0.30 -9.10 9.37
N ALA A 79 -0.84 -8.58 8.89
CA ALA A 79 -1.04 -8.27 7.48
C ALA A 79 -0.07 -7.20 6.97
N VAL A 80 0.09 -6.10 7.72
CA VAL A 80 1.01 -5.01 7.37
C VAL A 80 2.46 -5.48 7.32
N SER A 81 2.91 -6.23 8.32
CA SER A 81 4.27 -6.79 8.36
C SER A 81 4.50 -7.78 7.22
N ALA A 82 3.56 -8.68 6.95
CA ALA A 82 3.67 -9.65 5.86
C ALA A 82 3.79 -8.97 4.49
N VAL A 83 3.09 -7.86 4.26
CA VAL A 83 3.21 -7.09 3.01
C VAL A 83 4.55 -6.35 2.94
N ALA A 84 5.03 -5.80 4.06
CA ALA A 84 6.34 -5.16 4.10
C ALA A 84 7.46 -6.15 3.78
N GLU A 85 7.38 -7.37 4.31
CA GLU A 85 8.27 -8.49 4.01
C GLU A 85 8.15 -8.95 2.55
N GLN A 86 6.92 -9.16 2.04
CA GLN A 86 6.68 -9.56 0.65
C GLN A 86 7.31 -8.57 -0.34
N MET A 87 7.02 -7.28 -0.19
CA MET A 87 7.59 -6.25 -1.06
C MET A 87 9.11 -6.13 -0.87
N GLY A 88 9.61 -6.31 0.36
CA GLY A 88 11.05 -6.33 0.63
C GLY A 88 11.77 -7.50 -0.04
N GLY A 89 11.20 -8.70 0.04
CA GLY A 89 11.71 -9.92 -0.60
C GLY A 89 11.66 -9.86 -2.13
N ALA A 90 10.71 -9.09 -2.69
CA ALA A 90 10.66 -8.79 -4.12
C ALA A 90 11.74 -7.79 -4.58
N GLY A 91 12.49 -7.16 -3.66
CA GLY A 91 13.53 -6.17 -3.98
C GLY A 91 13.05 -4.71 -3.92
N ILE A 92 11.78 -4.47 -3.55
CA ILE A 92 11.18 -3.14 -3.54
C ILE A 92 11.63 -2.35 -2.31
N LYS A 93 12.64 -1.49 -2.53
CA LYS A 93 13.18 -0.59 -1.50
C LYS A 93 12.24 0.58 -1.21
N MET A 94 11.69 1.20 -2.26
CA MET A 94 10.80 2.36 -2.18
C MET A 94 9.36 1.92 -2.37
N LYS A 95 8.73 1.42 -1.31
CA LYS A 95 7.39 0.82 -1.39
C LYS A 95 6.34 1.91 -1.65
N ASN A 96 5.71 1.86 -2.81
CA ASN A 96 4.62 2.74 -3.21
C ASN A 96 3.41 2.48 -2.30
N ARG A 97 2.89 3.54 -1.66
CA ARG A 97 1.81 3.46 -0.69
C ARG A 97 0.53 2.86 -1.28
N ALA A 98 0.21 3.11 -2.55
CA ALA A 98 -0.96 2.53 -3.19
C ALA A 98 -0.80 1.02 -3.43
N ALA A 99 0.37 0.56 -3.89
CA ALA A 99 0.65 -0.88 -4.01
C ALA A 99 0.66 -1.57 -2.64
N PHE A 100 1.27 -0.93 -1.63
CA PHE A 100 1.29 -1.44 -0.27
C PHE A 100 -0.13 -1.60 0.28
N TYR A 101 -0.97 -0.58 0.14
CA TYR A 101 -2.37 -0.61 0.59
C TYR A 101 -3.19 -1.66 -0.15
N TYR A 102 -2.96 -1.85 -1.46
CA TYR A 102 -3.62 -2.88 -2.24
C TYR A 102 -3.29 -4.27 -1.68
N LEU A 103 -2.01 -4.58 -1.48
CA LEU A 103 -1.56 -5.87 -0.93
C LEU A 103 -2.06 -6.10 0.50
N VAL A 104 -2.14 -5.04 1.32
CA VAL A 104 -2.72 -5.14 2.67
C VAL A 104 -4.21 -5.46 2.60
N GLU A 105 -4.99 -4.77 1.76
CA GLU A 105 -6.40 -5.10 1.57
C GLU A 105 -6.58 -6.53 1.01
N GLU A 106 -5.69 -7.02 0.12
CA GLU A 106 -5.70 -8.42 -0.35
C GLU A 106 -5.32 -9.42 0.76
N LYS A 107 -4.45 -9.06 1.70
CA LYS A 107 -4.11 -9.92 2.84
C LYS A 107 -5.20 -9.98 3.91
N LEU A 108 -5.98 -8.91 4.03
CA LEU A 108 -7.07 -8.81 5.00
C LEU A 108 -8.38 -9.40 4.49
N GLY A 109 -8.54 -9.45 3.16
CA GLY A 109 -9.65 -10.05 2.42
C GLY A 109 -9.52 -11.55 2.28
#